data_AF-A0A812Y118-F1
#
_entry.id   AF-A0A812Y118-F1
#
_cell.length_a   1.000
_cell.length_b   1.000
_cell.length_c   1.000
_cell.angle_alpha   90.00
_cell.angle_beta   90.00
_cell.angle_gamma   90.00
#
_symmetry.space_group_name_H-M   'P 1'
#
loop_
_entity.id
_entity.type
_entity.pdbx_description
1 polymer ?
#
loop_
_entity_poly.entity_id
_entity_poly.type
_entity_poly.pdbx_seq_one_letter_code
_entity_poly.pdbx_strand_id
1 'polypeptide(L)'
;EARAEVEKAKQEVKEAEQKVKVTAKDFDIAECTRPEIMVKPNKFVQLVPCVNACIDAVNENLPQRTDATSVRVPPTELSRCMRGGKTTVLVHVFDQLKRESKNPIFISFNGDSLIRQLENESCLETMLRAIAVALRKNKPQDSGEAARVVCRQDVLQEYLRDKKDVVLIVDELNVLLSMGEGCDALTPCEAVYYGRIPSLIYAVKTQGSSFSVLDRFQAIECGEPTEALTKCFLSEFFTGRRGLNSDPIRAFDSLTESPASGQIRWILAYVGHMLSYLELHEIAGWVEEIPKLSERCESGLDWEAIVLIALSLRCVQAKYGFVHELLSLPETEQVKGVFLHKVPQEHCKTPDDMVAWWKQRGVSSNLLPYIAVLSPNYAKTTICDAMWIYQQDSTSNYVVRAMQSKLGRELPTSDMPDGMLGLLVRGNAPAKNRQPRLRNGWEYKTAADIRDFLGASLSALYPADWPVADGS
;
A
#
# COMPACT_ATOMS: atom_id res chain seq x y z
N GLU A 1 -23.98 -24.30 -43.84
CA GLU A 1 -23.28 -23.19 -43.18
C GLU A 1 -23.97 -21.84 -43.37
N ALA A 2 -24.15 -21.31 -44.58
CA ALA A 2 -24.78 -19.99 -44.79
C ALA A 2 -26.16 -19.79 -44.13
N ARG A 3 -27.04 -20.82 -44.09
CA ARG A 3 -28.32 -20.74 -43.34
C ARG A 3 -28.14 -20.64 -41.82
N ALA A 4 -27.10 -21.28 -41.27
CA ALA A 4 -26.81 -21.23 -39.84
C ALA A 4 -26.20 -19.87 -39.45
N GLU A 5 -25.36 -19.28 -40.30
CA GLU A 5 -24.86 -17.91 -40.11
C GLU A 5 -25.97 -16.87 -40.20
N VAL A 6 -26.93 -17.02 -41.12
CA VAL A 6 -28.07 -16.11 -41.24
C VAL A 6 -29.00 -16.21 -40.02
N GLU A 7 -29.24 -17.40 -39.49
CA GLU A 7 -30.03 -17.55 -38.26
C GLU A 7 -29.30 -17.02 -37.02
N LYS A 8 -27.97 -17.21 -36.92
CA LYS A 8 -27.16 -16.60 -35.87
C LYS A 8 -27.21 -15.06 -35.95
N ALA A 9 -27.07 -14.48 -37.13
CA ALA A 9 -27.14 -13.03 -37.34
C ALA A 9 -28.54 -12.47 -37.03
N LYS A 10 -29.62 -13.17 -37.39
CA LYS A 10 -30.99 -12.77 -37.01
C LYS A 10 -31.21 -12.82 -35.50
N GLN A 11 -30.65 -13.82 -34.83
CA GLN A 11 -30.71 -13.94 -33.38
C GLN A 11 -29.95 -12.80 -32.69
N GLU A 12 -28.73 -12.49 -33.16
CA GLU A 12 -27.92 -11.36 -32.69
C GLU A 12 -28.60 -10.00 -32.93
N VAL A 13 -29.25 -9.80 -34.09
CA VAL A 13 -30.04 -8.58 -34.37
C VAL A 13 -31.26 -8.49 -33.45
N LYS A 14 -31.96 -9.59 -33.20
CA LYS A 14 -33.12 -9.65 -32.29
C LYS A 14 -32.73 -9.41 -30.82
N GLU A 15 -31.54 -9.86 -30.41
CA GLU A 15 -30.97 -9.58 -29.09
C GLU A 15 -30.46 -8.14 -28.98
N ALA A 16 -29.88 -7.58 -30.05
CA ALA A 16 -29.50 -6.17 -30.13
C ALA A 16 -30.71 -5.22 -30.10
N GLU A 17 -31.84 -5.61 -30.70
CA GLU A 17 -33.11 -4.87 -30.67
C GLU A 17 -33.80 -4.86 -29.29
N GLN A 18 -33.36 -5.70 -28.34
CA GLN A 18 -33.91 -5.74 -26.98
C GLN A 18 -33.18 -4.88 -25.95
N LYS A 19 -32.11 -4.15 -26.32
CA LYS A 19 -31.43 -3.23 -25.40
C LYS A 19 -32.32 -2.02 -25.08
N VAL A 20 -32.67 -1.85 -23.81
CA VAL A 20 -33.49 -0.75 -23.32
C VAL A 20 -32.58 0.43 -22.98
N LYS A 21 -32.53 1.41 -23.89
CA LYS A 21 -31.83 2.68 -23.63
C LYS A 21 -32.66 3.51 -22.66
N VAL A 22 -32.09 3.83 -21.50
CA VAL A 22 -32.75 4.68 -20.50
C VAL A 22 -32.44 6.16 -20.73
N THR A 23 -33.37 7.01 -20.34
CA THR A 23 -33.30 8.47 -20.36
C THR A 23 -33.49 9.04 -18.96
N ALA A 24 -33.19 10.32 -18.75
CA ALA A 24 -33.36 10.97 -17.45
C ALA A 24 -34.82 10.92 -16.93
N LYS A 25 -35.81 10.78 -17.82
CA LYS A 25 -37.25 10.67 -17.46
C LYS A 25 -37.62 9.33 -16.82
N ASP A 26 -36.82 8.30 -17.06
CA ASP A 26 -37.03 6.94 -16.55
C ASP A 26 -36.57 6.80 -15.09
N PHE A 27 -35.87 7.81 -14.56
CA PHE A 27 -35.25 7.78 -13.24
C PHE A 27 -36.08 8.51 -12.18
N ASP A 28 -36.10 7.92 -10.98
CA ASP A 28 -36.64 8.51 -9.77
C ASP A 28 -35.80 8.10 -8.53
N ILE A 29 -35.00 9.04 -8.03
CA ILE A 29 -34.16 8.85 -6.85
C ILE A 29 -34.97 8.71 -5.55
N ALA A 30 -36.20 9.22 -5.52
CA ALA A 30 -37.10 9.01 -4.39
C ALA A 30 -37.50 7.53 -4.30
N GLU A 31 -37.66 6.87 -5.45
CA GLU A 31 -38.00 5.44 -5.60
C GLU A 31 -36.80 4.48 -5.46
N CYS A 32 -35.60 5.00 -5.18
CA CYS A 32 -34.50 4.14 -4.70
C CYS A 32 -34.96 3.45 -3.40
N THR A 33 -35.10 2.12 -3.47
CA THR A 33 -35.61 1.30 -2.36
C THR A 33 -34.44 0.79 -1.53
N ARG A 34 -34.75 0.51 -0.27
CA ARG A 34 -33.87 -0.24 0.61
C ARG A 34 -33.52 -1.59 -0.05
N PRO A 35 -32.25 -2.03 -0.02
CA PRO A 35 -31.90 -3.35 -0.51
C PRO A 35 -32.63 -4.45 0.27
N GLU A 36 -33.18 -5.43 -0.45
CA GLU A 36 -33.94 -6.56 0.10
C GLU A 36 -33.01 -7.63 0.70
N ILE A 37 -32.21 -7.24 1.68
CA ILE A 37 -31.25 -8.13 2.34
C ILE A 37 -31.81 -8.50 3.71
N MET A 38 -31.95 -9.80 3.97
CA MET A 38 -32.34 -10.32 5.28
C MET A 38 -31.22 -10.06 6.30
N VAL A 39 -31.26 -8.90 6.93
CA VAL A 39 -30.44 -8.61 8.10
C VAL A 39 -30.98 -9.39 9.30
N LYS A 40 -30.14 -10.19 9.95
CA LYS A 40 -30.47 -10.81 11.26
C LYS A 40 -29.97 -9.87 12.38
N PRO A 41 -30.85 -9.08 13.02
CA PRO A 41 -30.43 -7.98 13.91
C PRO A 41 -29.71 -8.42 15.19
N ASN A 42 -29.91 -9.66 15.65
CA ASN A 42 -29.60 -10.03 17.04
C ASN A 42 -28.15 -10.49 17.30
N LYS A 43 -27.21 -10.25 16.38
CA LYS A 43 -25.83 -10.81 16.51
C LYS A 43 -24.68 -9.83 16.27
N PHE A 44 -24.94 -8.55 16.00
CA PHE A 44 -23.88 -7.60 15.66
C PHE A 44 -23.56 -6.66 16.84
N VAL A 45 -22.36 -6.81 17.41
CA VAL A 45 -21.80 -5.85 18.37
C VAL A 45 -21.20 -4.68 17.58
N GLN A 46 -21.31 -3.44 18.10
CA GLN A 46 -20.75 -2.21 17.53
C GLN A 46 -21.32 -1.73 16.17
N LEU A 47 -22.52 -2.18 15.80
CA LEU A 47 -23.14 -1.70 14.55
C LEU A 47 -23.42 -0.19 14.57
N VAL A 48 -23.97 0.31 15.67
CA VAL A 48 -24.36 1.73 15.82
C VAL A 48 -23.16 2.68 15.69
N PRO A 49 -22.01 2.47 16.36
CA PRO A 49 -20.81 3.27 16.14
C PRO A 49 -20.36 3.35 14.67
N CYS A 50 -20.37 2.23 13.94
CA CYS A 50 -19.99 2.22 12.52
C CYS A 50 -20.97 3.02 11.65
N VAL A 51 -22.28 2.84 11.88
CA VAL A 51 -23.31 3.61 11.17
C VAL A 51 -23.15 5.10 11.44
N ASN A 52 -22.97 5.50 12.70
CA ASN A 52 -22.77 6.89 13.08
C ASN A 52 -21.53 7.47 12.41
N ALA A 53 -20.39 6.76 12.43
CA ALA A 53 -19.17 7.24 11.77
C ALA A 53 -19.35 7.47 10.26
N CYS A 54 -20.09 6.59 9.57
CA CYS A 54 -20.42 6.80 8.15
C CYS A 54 -21.32 8.02 7.95
N ILE A 55 -22.31 8.22 8.82
CA ILE A 55 -23.24 9.34 8.74
C ILE A 55 -22.54 10.66 9.06
N ASP A 56 -21.66 10.68 10.06
CA ASP A 56 -20.84 11.83 10.42
C ASP A 56 -19.92 12.22 9.26
N ALA A 57 -19.26 11.25 8.61
CA ALA A 57 -18.44 11.50 7.43
C ALA A 57 -19.27 12.11 6.27
N VAL A 58 -20.50 11.62 6.06
CA VAL A 58 -21.41 12.23 5.07
C VAL A 58 -21.79 13.65 5.50
N ASN A 59 -22.23 13.85 6.74
CA ASN A 59 -22.67 15.16 7.27
C ASN A 59 -21.58 16.22 7.25
N GLU A 60 -20.33 15.83 7.53
CA GLU A 60 -19.19 16.73 7.54
C GLU A 60 -18.82 17.21 6.13
N ASN A 61 -18.90 16.32 5.14
CA ASN A 61 -18.38 16.59 3.79
C ASN A 61 -19.44 17.03 2.78
N LEU A 62 -20.70 16.61 2.96
CA LEU A 62 -21.81 16.97 2.07
C LEU A 62 -22.17 18.48 2.05
N PRO A 63 -21.78 19.33 3.02
CA PRO A 63 -21.90 20.78 2.85
C PRO A 63 -20.69 21.42 2.15
N GLN A 64 -19.55 20.71 2.08
CA GLN A 64 -18.28 21.29 1.61
C GLN A 64 -18.27 21.43 0.09
N ARG A 65 -17.93 22.62 -0.38
CA ARG A 65 -17.68 22.89 -1.81
C ARG A 65 -16.22 22.58 -2.12
N THR A 66 -15.97 21.74 -3.13
CA THR A 66 -14.62 21.45 -3.61
C THR A 66 -14.21 22.39 -4.75
N ASP A 67 -12.97 22.27 -5.19
CA ASP A 67 -12.36 22.96 -6.34
C ASP A 67 -13.02 22.61 -7.68
N ALA A 68 -13.48 21.36 -7.82
CA ALA A 68 -14.54 21.00 -8.74
C ALA A 68 -15.85 21.59 -8.21
N THR A 69 -16.53 22.39 -9.01
CA THR A 69 -17.69 23.28 -8.74
C THR A 69 -18.92 22.71 -8.00
N SER A 70 -18.83 21.52 -7.42
CA SER A 70 -19.89 20.82 -6.70
C SER A 70 -19.53 20.49 -5.25
N VAL A 71 -20.57 20.19 -4.48
CA VAL A 71 -20.46 19.52 -3.19
C VAL A 71 -19.97 18.08 -3.38
N ARG A 72 -19.07 17.58 -2.53
CA ARG A 72 -18.56 16.20 -2.64
C ARG A 72 -18.32 15.55 -1.27
N VAL A 73 -18.84 14.34 -1.10
CA VAL A 73 -18.40 13.42 -0.04
C VAL A 73 -17.18 12.65 -0.56
N PRO A 74 -16.04 12.62 0.17
CA PRO A 74 -14.88 11.84 -0.25
C PRO A 74 -15.24 10.34 -0.27
N PRO A 75 -14.72 9.56 -1.24
CA PRO A 75 -14.90 8.12 -1.25
C PRO A 75 -14.45 7.53 0.09
N THR A 76 -15.37 6.83 0.77
CA THR A 76 -15.15 6.24 2.09
C THR A 76 -15.33 4.72 1.97
N GLU A 77 -14.38 3.94 2.45
CA GLU A 77 -14.38 2.48 2.36
C GLU A 77 -14.62 1.84 3.72
N LEU A 78 -15.52 0.84 3.77
CA LEU A 78 -15.67 -0.08 4.90
C LEU A 78 -14.90 -1.38 4.59
N SER A 79 -13.66 -1.49 5.04
CA SER A 79 -12.80 -2.64 4.72
C SER A 79 -13.04 -3.86 5.63
N ARG A 80 -13.30 -3.65 6.93
CA ARG A 80 -13.56 -4.74 7.89
C ARG A 80 -14.66 -4.40 8.88
N CYS A 81 -15.75 -5.18 8.83
CA CYS A 81 -16.68 -5.36 9.94
C CYS A 81 -16.60 -6.81 10.42
N MET A 82 -17.02 -7.12 11.65
CA MET A 82 -17.18 -8.53 12.09
C MET A 82 -18.01 -9.31 11.05
N ARG A 83 -17.70 -10.60 10.83
CA ARG A 83 -18.28 -11.45 9.76
C ARG A 83 -19.78 -11.16 9.51
N GLY A 84 -20.11 -10.67 8.31
CA GLY A 84 -21.49 -10.38 7.88
C GLY A 84 -22.03 -8.99 8.25
N GLY A 85 -21.22 -8.12 8.85
CA GLY A 85 -21.66 -6.81 9.33
C GLY A 85 -21.67 -5.68 8.30
N LYS A 86 -20.85 -5.74 7.23
CA LYS A 86 -20.66 -4.62 6.28
C LYS A 86 -21.96 -4.22 5.58
N THR A 87 -22.56 -5.17 4.86
CA THR A 87 -23.84 -4.98 4.17
C THR A 87 -24.92 -4.52 5.13
N THR A 88 -24.96 -5.08 6.35
CA THR A 88 -25.89 -4.66 7.40
C THR A 88 -25.69 -3.19 7.78
N VAL A 89 -24.45 -2.76 8.03
CA VAL A 89 -24.11 -1.36 8.29
C VAL A 89 -24.55 -0.47 7.13
N LEU A 90 -24.26 -0.85 5.88
CA LEU A 90 -24.64 -0.07 4.70
C LEU A 90 -26.16 0.07 4.56
N VAL A 91 -26.93 -0.98 4.87
CA VAL A 91 -28.41 -0.91 4.90
C VAL A 91 -28.88 0.08 5.97
N HIS A 92 -28.30 0.05 7.18
CA HIS A 92 -28.65 1.00 8.23
C HIS A 92 -28.25 2.44 7.90
N VAL A 93 -27.11 2.63 7.23
CA VAL A 93 -26.69 3.94 6.69
C VAL A 93 -27.71 4.42 5.66
N PHE A 94 -28.15 3.57 4.73
CA PHE A 94 -29.20 3.91 3.77
C PHE A 94 -30.49 4.37 4.48
N ASP A 95 -30.96 3.60 5.46
CA ASP A 95 -32.18 3.90 6.22
C ASP A 95 -32.06 5.21 7.01
N GLN A 96 -30.87 5.53 7.52
CA GLN A 96 -30.62 6.78 8.23
C GLN A 96 -30.54 7.98 7.29
N LEU A 97 -29.86 7.86 6.14
CA LEU A 97 -29.82 8.91 5.13
C LEU A 97 -31.22 9.25 4.60
N LYS A 98 -32.07 8.25 4.35
CA LYS A 98 -33.49 8.48 3.98
C LYS A 98 -34.26 9.21 5.09
N ARG A 99 -34.06 8.85 6.37
CA ARG A 99 -34.68 9.56 7.51
C ARG A 99 -34.24 11.03 7.62
N GLU A 100 -33.00 11.31 7.24
CA GLU A 100 -32.44 12.67 7.18
C GLU A 100 -32.80 13.41 5.88
N SER A 101 -33.76 12.89 5.09
CA SER A 101 -34.23 13.48 3.82
C SER A 101 -33.14 13.64 2.75
N LYS A 102 -32.09 12.81 2.79
CA LYS A 102 -31.05 12.71 1.75
C LYS A 102 -31.46 11.70 0.68
N ASN A 103 -30.68 11.67 -0.40
CA ASN A 103 -30.95 10.85 -1.58
C ASN A 103 -29.92 9.72 -1.76
N PRO A 104 -29.97 8.64 -0.95
CA PRO A 104 -29.05 7.53 -1.12
C PRO A 104 -29.42 6.66 -2.33
N ILE A 105 -28.42 6.32 -3.13
CA ILE A 105 -28.49 5.32 -4.21
C ILE A 105 -27.71 4.11 -3.73
N PHE A 106 -28.37 2.97 -3.60
CA PHE A 106 -27.71 1.72 -3.20
C PHE A 106 -27.53 0.80 -4.40
N ILE A 107 -26.30 0.37 -4.64
CA ILE A 107 -25.97 -0.66 -5.62
C ILE A 107 -25.13 -1.75 -4.94
N SER A 108 -25.27 -2.98 -5.42
CA SER A 108 -24.52 -4.13 -4.91
C SER A 108 -24.08 -5.00 -6.06
N PHE A 109 -22.87 -5.54 -5.95
CA PHE A 109 -22.32 -6.55 -6.86
C PHE A 109 -22.22 -7.93 -6.18
N ASN A 110 -22.98 -8.15 -5.11
CA ASN A 110 -23.07 -9.48 -4.48
C ASN A 110 -23.52 -10.54 -5.50
N GLY A 111 -23.17 -11.80 -5.25
CA GLY A 111 -23.53 -12.93 -6.12
C GLY A 111 -25.05 -13.05 -6.37
N ASP A 112 -25.87 -12.64 -5.41
CA ASP A 112 -27.34 -12.66 -5.51
C ASP A 112 -27.93 -11.37 -6.11
N SER A 113 -27.10 -10.41 -6.51
CA SER A 113 -27.57 -9.15 -7.10
C SER A 113 -28.00 -9.33 -8.57
N LEU A 114 -28.91 -8.46 -9.03
CA LEU A 114 -29.35 -8.41 -10.43
C LEU A 114 -28.24 -7.93 -11.39
N ILE A 115 -27.18 -7.32 -10.86
CA ILE A 115 -26.10 -6.71 -11.64
C ILE A 115 -24.85 -7.59 -11.55
N ARG A 116 -24.45 -8.11 -12.70
CA ARG A 116 -23.13 -8.72 -12.92
C ARG A 116 -22.49 -8.09 -14.14
N GLN A 117 -21.17 -8.00 -14.17
CA GLN A 117 -20.46 -7.52 -15.35
C GLN A 117 -20.70 -8.47 -16.53
N LEU A 118 -21.02 -7.91 -17.70
CA LEU A 118 -21.23 -8.68 -18.92
C LEU A 118 -19.89 -8.90 -19.67
N GLU A 119 -19.80 -9.93 -20.50
CA GLU A 119 -18.58 -10.40 -21.17
C GLU A 119 -17.86 -9.34 -22.03
N ASN A 120 -18.56 -8.28 -22.45
CA ASN A 120 -18.01 -7.19 -23.27
C ASN A 120 -18.33 -5.81 -22.70
N GLU A 121 -18.46 -5.71 -21.37
CA GLU A 121 -18.83 -4.47 -20.68
C GLU A 121 -17.67 -4.03 -19.79
N SER A 122 -17.28 -2.76 -19.90
CA SER A 122 -16.30 -2.17 -19.00
C SER A 122 -16.84 -2.05 -17.56
N CYS A 123 -15.94 -1.91 -16.58
CA CYS A 123 -16.36 -1.67 -15.19
C CYS A 123 -17.19 -0.38 -15.07
N LEU A 124 -16.86 0.66 -15.85
CA LEU A 124 -17.62 1.91 -15.88
C LEU A 124 -19.03 1.68 -16.43
N GLU A 125 -19.18 1.00 -17.56
CA GLU A 125 -20.50 0.70 -18.13
C GLU A 125 -21.36 -0.12 -17.16
N THR A 126 -20.76 -1.11 -16.51
CA THR A 126 -21.43 -1.92 -15.48
C THR A 126 -21.89 -1.06 -14.30
N MET A 127 -21.03 -0.13 -13.84
CA MET A 127 -21.37 0.83 -12.79
C MET A 127 -22.52 1.75 -13.20
N LEU A 128 -22.48 2.33 -14.41
CA LEU A 128 -23.53 3.19 -14.94
C LEU A 128 -24.86 2.42 -15.05
N ARG A 129 -24.82 1.16 -15.50
CA ARG A 129 -25.98 0.28 -15.56
C ARG A 129 -26.53 -0.05 -14.17
N ALA A 130 -25.67 -0.31 -13.19
CA ALA A 130 -26.07 -0.55 -11.81
C ALA A 130 -26.82 0.65 -11.22
N ILE A 131 -26.27 1.85 -11.38
CA ILE A 131 -26.87 3.11 -10.93
C ILE A 131 -28.21 3.35 -11.64
N ALA A 132 -28.25 3.16 -12.96
CA ALA A 132 -29.48 3.30 -13.74
C ALA A 132 -30.57 2.35 -13.26
N VAL A 133 -30.24 1.06 -13.05
CA VAL A 133 -31.19 0.06 -12.53
C VAL A 133 -31.71 0.45 -11.14
N ALA A 134 -30.85 0.97 -10.27
CA ALA A 134 -31.26 1.44 -8.94
C ALA A 134 -32.19 2.66 -8.98
N LEU A 135 -32.03 3.53 -9.99
CA LEU A 135 -32.81 4.74 -10.19
C LEU A 135 -34.09 4.53 -11.00
N ARG A 136 -34.25 3.43 -11.74
CA ARG A 136 -35.41 3.23 -12.62
C ARG A 136 -36.72 3.14 -11.83
N LYS A 137 -37.75 3.83 -12.33
CA LYS A 137 -39.12 3.72 -11.82
C LYS A 137 -39.67 2.30 -11.90
N ASN A 138 -39.47 1.69 -13.08
CA ASN A 138 -39.83 0.29 -13.33
C ASN A 138 -38.58 -0.58 -13.15
N LYS A 139 -38.42 -1.14 -11.94
CA LYS A 139 -37.25 -1.96 -11.62
C LYS A 139 -37.28 -3.29 -12.38
N PRO A 140 -36.13 -3.72 -12.94
CA PRO A 140 -35.99 -5.06 -13.49
C PRO A 140 -36.36 -6.11 -12.44
N GLN A 141 -37.08 -7.15 -12.86
CA GLN A 141 -37.47 -8.26 -11.98
C GLN A 141 -36.40 -9.36 -11.91
N ASP A 142 -35.54 -9.43 -12.93
CA ASP A 142 -34.49 -10.44 -13.03
C ASP A 142 -33.19 -9.88 -13.67
N SER A 143 -32.14 -10.69 -13.64
CA SER A 143 -30.82 -10.33 -14.17
C SER A 143 -30.82 -10.15 -15.69
N GLY A 144 -31.72 -10.82 -16.43
CA GLY A 144 -31.82 -10.71 -17.88
C GLY A 144 -32.47 -9.38 -18.31
N GLU A 145 -33.46 -8.90 -17.57
CA GLU A 145 -34.00 -7.55 -17.74
C GLU A 145 -32.97 -6.48 -17.36
N ALA A 146 -32.23 -6.68 -16.27
CA ALA A 146 -31.20 -5.75 -15.83
C ALA A 146 -30.01 -5.67 -16.81
N ALA A 147 -29.62 -6.80 -17.44
CA ALA A 147 -28.58 -6.85 -18.46
C ALA A 147 -28.93 -6.10 -19.74
N ARG A 148 -30.22 -5.93 -20.04
CA ARG A 148 -30.71 -5.20 -21.22
C ARG A 148 -30.69 -3.68 -21.05
N VAL A 149 -30.51 -3.17 -19.83
CA VAL A 149 -30.47 -1.73 -19.57
C VAL A 149 -29.16 -1.14 -20.07
N VAL A 150 -29.25 -0.12 -20.93
CA VAL A 150 -28.09 0.63 -21.41
C VAL A 150 -28.21 2.08 -20.95
N CYS A 151 -27.24 2.52 -20.16
CA CYS A 151 -27.18 3.89 -19.65
C CYS A 151 -25.86 4.56 -20.05
N ARG A 152 -25.96 5.73 -20.67
CA ARG A 152 -24.80 6.57 -21.00
C ARG A 152 -24.50 7.52 -19.85
N GLN A 153 -23.23 7.88 -19.70
CA GLN A 153 -22.77 8.78 -18.62
C GLN A 153 -23.45 10.16 -18.66
N ASP A 154 -23.67 10.73 -19.85
CA ASP A 154 -24.31 12.03 -20.03
C ASP A 154 -25.76 12.06 -19.50
N VAL A 155 -26.49 10.95 -19.63
CA VAL A 155 -27.87 10.81 -19.13
C VAL A 155 -27.91 10.85 -17.60
N LEU A 156 -26.99 10.16 -16.93
CA LEU A 156 -26.90 10.21 -15.47
C LEU A 156 -26.45 11.58 -14.97
N GLN A 157 -25.51 12.21 -15.67
CA GLN A 157 -25.08 13.57 -15.36
C GLN A 157 -26.22 14.58 -15.51
N GLU A 158 -27.00 14.50 -16.59
CA GLU A 158 -28.19 15.34 -16.80
C GLU A 158 -29.19 15.15 -15.65
N TYR A 159 -29.49 13.90 -15.28
CA TYR A 159 -30.45 13.61 -14.22
C TYR A 159 -30.00 14.08 -12.83
N LEU A 160 -28.73 13.86 -12.48
CA LEU A 160 -28.20 14.12 -11.14
C LEU A 160 -27.79 15.57 -10.91
N ARG A 161 -27.60 16.37 -11.97
CA ARG A 161 -27.10 17.76 -11.90
C ARG A 161 -27.84 18.62 -10.89
N ASP A 162 -29.16 18.54 -10.87
CA ASP A 162 -30.03 19.38 -10.05
C ASP A 162 -30.48 18.68 -8.75
N LYS A 163 -29.95 17.48 -8.47
CA LYS A 163 -30.27 16.73 -7.26
C LYS A 163 -29.33 17.15 -6.14
N LYS A 164 -29.91 17.44 -4.98
CA LYS A 164 -29.15 17.74 -3.77
C LYS A 164 -28.96 16.47 -2.95
N ASP A 165 -27.88 16.47 -2.18
CA ASP A 165 -27.64 15.51 -1.10
C ASP A 165 -27.68 14.05 -1.57
N VAL A 166 -27.11 13.80 -2.75
CA VAL A 166 -27.02 12.46 -3.35
C VAL A 166 -25.83 11.72 -2.75
N VAL A 167 -26.07 10.49 -2.27
CA VAL A 167 -25.04 9.64 -1.69
C VAL A 167 -25.04 8.29 -2.40
N LEU A 168 -23.96 7.93 -3.08
CA LEU A 168 -23.82 6.61 -3.71
C LEU A 168 -23.22 5.63 -2.69
N ILE A 169 -23.94 4.55 -2.41
CA ILE A 169 -23.52 3.45 -1.55
C ILE A 169 -23.29 2.23 -2.44
N VAL A 170 -22.08 1.67 -2.37
CA VAL A 170 -21.68 0.53 -3.18
C VAL A 170 -21.29 -0.63 -2.26
N ASP A 171 -21.97 -1.76 -2.39
CA ASP A 171 -21.62 -2.99 -1.68
C ASP A 171 -20.86 -3.97 -2.57
N GLU A 172 -19.83 -4.60 -2.00
CA GLU A 172 -18.91 -5.54 -2.68
C GLU A 172 -18.33 -5.00 -4.01
N LEU A 173 -17.87 -3.74 -4.02
CA LEU A 173 -17.22 -3.12 -5.17
C LEU A 173 -16.03 -3.95 -5.71
N ASN A 174 -15.36 -4.70 -4.84
CA ASN A 174 -14.30 -5.66 -5.18
C ASN A 174 -14.74 -6.74 -6.19
N VAL A 175 -16.03 -7.08 -6.27
CA VAL A 175 -16.54 -8.05 -7.27
C VAL A 175 -16.49 -7.43 -8.66
N LEU A 176 -16.88 -6.16 -8.79
CA LEU A 176 -16.77 -5.43 -10.05
C LEU A 176 -15.31 -5.15 -10.41
N LEU A 177 -14.50 -4.88 -9.39
CA LEU A 177 -13.07 -4.67 -9.53
C LEU A 177 -12.29 -5.98 -9.45
N SER A 178 -12.89 -7.14 -9.79
CA SER A 178 -12.18 -8.44 -9.82
C SER A 178 -10.80 -8.16 -10.35
N MET A 179 -9.76 -8.25 -9.50
CA MET A 179 -8.49 -7.62 -9.82
C MET A 179 -8.07 -8.28 -11.12
N GLY A 180 -8.18 -7.56 -12.26
CA GLY A 180 -8.31 -8.21 -13.56
C GLY A 180 -7.15 -9.18 -13.80
N GLU A 181 -7.25 -10.13 -14.73
CA GLU A 181 -6.27 -11.24 -14.90
C GLU A 181 -4.78 -10.85 -14.70
N GLY A 182 -4.37 -9.61 -15.06
CA GLY A 182 -3.03 -9.07 -14.78
C GLY A 182 -2.62 -8.98 -13.29
N CYS A 183 -3.57 -9.03 -12.36
CA CYS A 183 -3.33 -9.05 -10.92
C CYS A 183 -3.22 -10.46 -10.34
N ASP A 184 -3.63 -11.50 -11.07
CA ASP A 184 -3.45 -12.90 -10.65
C ASP A 184 -1.97 -13.29 -10.61
N ALA A 185 -1.13 -12.58 -11.39
CA ALA A 185 0.31 -12.71 -11.40
C ALA A 185 1.03 -11.80 -10.37
N LEU A 186 0.32 -11.19 -9.42
CA LEU A 186 0.93 -10.32 -8.41
C LEU A 186 1.84 -11.12 -7.47
N THR A 187 3.12 -10.79 -7.47
CA THR A 187 4.09 -11.41 -6.55
C THR A 187 4.09 -10.71 -5.18
N PRO A 188 4.52 -11.39 -4.10
CA PRO A 188 4.69 -10.75 -2.78
C PRO A 188 5.61 -9.52 -2.82
N CYS A 189 6.67 -9.57 -3.62
CA CYS A 189 7.63 -8.48 -3.81
C CYS A 189 6.96 -7.26 -4.45
N GLU A 190 6.16 -7.46 -5.50
CA GLU A 190 5.38 -6.37 -6.12
C GLU A 190 4.35 -5.80 -5.16
N ALA A 191 3.64 -6.66 -4.41
CA ALA A 191 2.68 -6.21 -3.42
C ALA A 191 3.36 -5.31 -2.36
N VAL A 192 4.55 -5.68 -1.89
CA VAL A 192 5.37 -4.87 -0.98
C VAL A 192 5.80 -3.56 -1.64
N TYR A 193 6.31 -3.61 -2.88
CA TYR A 193 6.78 -2.45 -3.63
C TYR A 193 5.69 -1.38 -3.82
N TYR A 194 4.45 -1.81 -4.06
CA TYR A 194 3.28 -0.92 -4.15
C TYR A 194 2.60 -0.66 -2.79
N GLY A 195 3.28 -0.93 -1.68
CA GLY A 195 2.80 -0.60 -0.35
C GLY A 195 1.60 -1.42 0.12
N ARG A 196 1.26 -2.51 -0.57
CA ARG A 196 0.02 -3.30 -0.40
C ARG A 196 -1.25 -2.47 -0.55
N ILE A 197 -1.21 -1.45 -1.42
CA ILE A 197 -2.35 -0.56 -1.69
C ILE A 197 -3.13 -1.12 -2.89
N PRO A 198 -4.36 -1.67 -2.69
CA PRO A 198 -5.07 -2.38 -3.76
C PRO A 198 -5.33 -1.51 -4.99
N SER A 199 -5.71 -0.24 -4.81
CA SER A 199 -5.99 0.68 -5.91
C SER A 199 -4.75 1.00 -6.75
N LEU A 200 -3.57 1.13 -6.12
CA LEU A 200 -2.31 1.35 -6.82
C LEU A 200 -1.86 0.09 -7.57
N ILE A 201 -1.96 -1.07 -6.92
CA ILE A 201 -1.64 -2.36 -7.54
C ILE A 201 -2.52 -2.57 -8.78
N TYR A 202 -3.83 -2.35 -8.64
CA TYR A 202 -4.76 -2.45 -9.75
C TYR A 202 -4.38 -1.48 -10.88
N ALA A 203 -4.16 -0.20 -10.56
CA ALA A 203 -3.78 0.81 -11.56
C ALA A 203 -2.54 0.38 -12.35
N VAL A 204 -1.48 -0.07 -11.67
CA VAL A 204 -0.26 -0.53 -12.33
C VAL A 204 -0.50 -1.78 -13.18
N LYS A 205 -1.21 -2.78 -12.64
CA LYS A 205 -1.36 -4.08 -13.30
C LYS A 205 -2.36 -4.06 -14.46
N THR A 206 -3.40 -3.24 -14.39
CA THR A 206 -4.50 -3.27 -15.38
C THR A 206 -4.50 -2.08 -16.34
N GLN A 207 -3.91 -0.93 -15.96
CA GLN A 207 -3.91 0.25 -16.81
C GLN A 207 -2.71 0.28 -17.76
N GLY A 208 -1.81 -0.71 -17.68
CA GLY A 208 -0.70 -0.89 -18.62
C GLY A 208 0.13 0.39 -18.80
N SER A 209 0.29 0.83 -20.06
CA SER A 209 1.04 2.05 -20.40
C SER A 209 0.37 3.36 -19.99
N SER A 210 -0.90 3.35 -19.58
CA SER A 210 -1.62 4.58 -19.19
C SER A 210 -1.39 4.99 -17.73
N PHE A 211 -0.78 4.13 -16.91
CA PHE A 211 -0.36 4.46 -15.55
C PHE A 211 1.13 4.17 -15.36
N SER A 212 1.91 5.22 -15.11
CA SER A 212 3.35 5.12 -14.82
C SER A 212 3.65 5.81 -13.49
N VAL A 213 4.26 5.07 -12.57
CA VAL A 213 4.76 5.60 -11.29
C VAL A 213 5.78 6.69 -11.53
N LEU A 214 6.66 6.49 -12.53
CA LEU A 214 7.67 7.46 -12.92
C LEU A 214 7.04 8.73 -13.48
N ASP A 215 6.06 8.61 -14.38
CA ASP A 215 5.41 9.77 -15.01
C ASP A 215 4.68 10.62 -13.95
N ARG A 216 4.05 9.97 -12.97
CA ARG A 216 3.43 10.67 -11.83
C ARG A 216 4.45 11.41 -10.97
N PHE A 217 5.65 10.85 -10.78
CA PHE A 217 6.74 11.52 -10.06
C PHE A 217 7.27 12.71 -10.88
N GLN A 218 7.52 12.52 -12.18
CA GLN A 218 8.06 13.53 -13.09
C GLN A 218 7.09 14.68 -13.37
N ALA A 219 5.79 14.47 -13.20
CA ALA A 219 4.77 15.50 -13.34
C ALA A 219 4.78 16.54 -12.21
N ILE A 220 5.53 16.30 -11.13
CA ILE A 220 5.68 17.25 -10.03
C ILE A 220 6.74 18.27 -10.41
N GLU A 221 6.37 19.55 -10.43
CA GLU A 221 7.33 20.64 -10.58
C GLU A 221 8.21 20.70 -9.32
N CYS A 222 9.44 20.18 -9.43
CA CYS A 222 10.41 20.17 -8.36
C CYS A 222 11.61 21.06 -8.69
N GLY A 223 12.15 21.75 -7.68
CA GLY A 223 13.41 22.49 -7.80
C GLY A 223 14.63 21.58 -7.79
N GLU A 224 15.79 22.10 -7.39
CA GLU A 224 16.97 21.27 -7.09
C GLU A 224 16.82 20.58 -5.72
N PRO A 225 17.37 19.36 -5.54
CA PRO A 225 17.37 18.70 -4.24
C PRO A 225 18.16 19.55 -3.23
N THR A 226 17.60 19.70 -2.02
CA THR A 226 18.23 20.46 -0.94
C THR A 226 18.38 19.62 0.30
N GLU A 227 19.35 19.95 1.17
CA GLU A 227 19.52 19.29 2.46
C GLU A 227 18.25 19.39 3.33
N ALA A 228 17.54 20.53 3.26
CA ALA A 228 16.28 20.71 3.96
C ALA A 228 15.21 19.73 3.47
N LEU A 229 15.11 19.51 2.15
CA LEU A 229 14.19 18.53 1.59
C LEU A 229 14.52 17.10 2.05
N THR A 230 15.80 16.71 2.06
CA THR A 230 16.21 15.39 2.57
C THR A 230 15.84 15.20 4.04
N LYS A 231 16.02 16.23 4.88
CA LYS A 231 15.62 16.19 6.30
C LYS A 231 14.10 16.04 6.46
N CYS A 232 13.32 16.82 5.71
CA CYS A 232 11.86 16.72 5.72
C CYS A 232 11.40 15.32 5.28
N PHE A 233 11.94 14.80 4.16
CA PHE A 233 11.64 13.47 3.67
C PHE A 233 11.92 12.39 4.73
N LEU A 234 13.14 12.35 5.30
CA LEU A 234 13.50 11.33 6.30
C LEU A 234 12.63 11.44 7.56
N SER A 235 12.36 12.67 8.02
CA SER A 235 11.47 12.91 9.18
C SER A 235 10.09 12.34 8.92
N GLU A 236 9.47 12.66 7.79
CA GLU A 236 8.14 12.20 7.42
C GLU A 236 8.10 10.70 7.16
N PHE A 237 9.13 10.16 6.51
CA PHE A 237 9.27 8.74 6.23
C PHE A 237 9.21 7.91 7.51
N PHE A 238 9.98 8.31 8.54
CA PHE A 238 10.06 7.56 9.79
C PHE A 238 8.98 7.90 10.81
N THR A 239 8.56 9.16 10.93
CA THR A 239 7.56 9.57 11.93
C THR A 239 6.13 9.40 11.45
N GLY A 240 5.91 9.43 10.13
CA GLY A 240 4.59 9.43 9.51
C GLY A 240 3.77 10.67 9.82
N ARG A 241 4.39 11.76 10.28
CA ARG A 241 3.72 13.02 10.61
C ARG A 241 4.13 14.08 9.60
N ARG A 242 3.15 14.81 9.07
CA ARG A 242 3.42 15.94 8.17
C ARG A 242 4.17 17.04 8.92
N GLY A 243 5.16 17.63 8.25
CA GLY A 243 5.83 18.85 8.68
C GLY A 243 4.97 20.11 8.52
N LEU A 244 5.62 21.26 8.42
CA LEU A 244 4.94 22.53 8.18
C LEU A 244 4.45 22.61 6.73
N ASN A 245 3.34 23.33 6.49
CA ASN A 245 2.80 23.53 5.14
C ASN A 245 3.75 24.30 4.20
N SER A 246 4.76 24.98 4.75
CA SER A 246 5.81 25.67 4.00
C SER A 246 6.99 24.76 3.64
N ASP A 247 7.02 23.53 4.12
CA ASP A 247 8.17 22.65 3.90
C ASP A 247 8.29 22.26 2.41
N PRO A 248 9.50 22.15 1.86
CA PRO A 248 9.71 21.83 0.45
C PRO A 248 9.15 20.44 0.06
N ILE A 249 8.99 19.54 1.03
CA ILE A 249 8.45 18.20 0.83
C ILE A 249 6.97 18.18 0.42
N ARG A 250 6.23 19.28 0.68
CA ARG A 250 4.78 19.34 0.44
C ARG A 250 4.42 19.22 -1.05
N ALA A 251 5.34 19.55 -1.96
CA ALA A 251 5.18 19.33 -3.40
C ALA A 251 4.93 17.84 -3.76
N PHE A 252 5.38 16.93 -2.89
CA PHE A 252 5.29 15.48 -3.09
C PHE A 252 4.10 14.83 -2.36
N ASP A 253 3.19 15.61 -1.77
CA ASP A 253 2.06 15.06 -1.01
C ASP A 253 1.19 14.08 -1.81
N SER A 254 1.08 14.29 -3.12
CA SER A 254 0.31 13.43 -4.04
C SER A 254 0.88 12.02 -4.24
N LEU A 255 2.11 11.79 -3.77
CA LEU A 255 2.82 10.50 -3.82
C LEU A 255 2.75 9.71 -2.50
N THR A 256 2.12 10.28 -1.48
CA THR A 256 1.94 9.65 -0.18
C THR A 256 0.51 9.13 -0.04
N GLU A 257 0.30 8.20 0.88
CA GLU A 257 -1.05 7.88 1.36
C GLU A 257 -1.28 8.46 2.77
N SER A 258 -2.54 8.61 3.16
CA SER A 258 -2.94 9.12 4.47
C SER A 258 -3.73 8.06 5.23
N PRO A 259 -3.07 7.17 6.00
CA PRO A 259 -3.74 6.05 6.67
C PRO A 259 -4.69 6.51 7.79
N ALA A 260 -4.45 7.67 8.39
CA ALA A 260 -5.31 8.33 9.36
C ALA A 260 -5.14 9.85 9.28
N SER A 261 -6.04 10.62 9.91
CA SER A 261 -5.92 12.08 9.95
C SER A 261 -4.58 12.52 10.54
N GLY A 262 -3.88 13.40 9.82
CA GLY A 262 -2.55 13.90 10.20
C GLY A 262 -1.39 12.90 10.02
N GLN A 263 -1.66 11.69 9.55
CA GLN A 263 -0.65 10.69 9.24
C GLN A 263 -0.36 10.62 7.76
N ILE A 264 0.90 10.32 7.42
CA ILE A 264 1.34 10.05 6.06
C ILE A 264 2.19 8.79 6.01
N ARG A 265 2.13 8.11 4.86
CA ARG A 265 2.97 6.96 4.55
C ARG A 265 3.57 7.15 3.17
N TRP A 266 4.89 7.03 3.07
CA TRP A 266 5.56 6.96 1.78
C TRP A 266 5.47 5.55 1.19
N ILE A 267 5.13 5.49 -0.09
CA ILE A 267 4.95 4.22 -0.82
C ILE A 267 6.29 3.88 -1.49
N LEU A 268 6.79 2.65 -1.31
CA LEU A 268 8.11 2.22 -1.79
C LEU A 268 8.35 2.54 -3.28
N ALA A 269 7.34 2.32 -4.13
CA ALA A 269 7.40 2.66 -5.55
C ALA A 269 7.76 4.13 -5.84
N TYR A 270 7.30 5.08 -5.01
CA TYR A 270 7.67 6.50 -5.11
C TYR A 270 8.94 6.83 -4.34
N VAL A 271 9.24 6.08 -3.26
CA VAL A 271 10.47 6.25 -2.47
C VAL A 271 11.70 6.04 -3.32
N GLY A 272 11.72 5.03 -4.21
CA GLY A 272 12.87 4.82 -5.12
C GLY A 272 13.19 6.06 -5.95
N HIS A 273 12.17 6.66 -6.57
CA HIS A 273 12.32 7.89 -7.35
C HIS A 273 12.70 9.09 -6.49
N MET A 274 12.09 9.23 -5.31
CA MET A 274 12.44 10.29 -4.35
C MET A 274 13.91 10.19 -3.93
N LEU A 275 14.41 8.99 -3.66
CA LEU A 275 15.80 8.76 -3.28
C LEU A 275 16.76 9.07 -4.43
N SER A 276 16.43 8.69 -5.67
CA SER A 276 17.22 9.09 -6.84
C SER A 276 17.26 10.60 -7.01
N TYR A 277 16.13 11.29 -6.82
CA TYR A 277 16.07 12.75 -6.87
C TYR A 277 16.88 13.42 -5.74
N LEU A 278 16.93 12.81 -4.55
CA LEU A 278 17.75 13.26 -3.41
C LEU A 278 19.22 12.83 -3.48
N GLU A 279 19.70 12.33 -4.62
CA GLU A 279 21.07 11.85 -4.83
C GLU A 279 21.47 10.68 -3.91
N LEU A 280 20.49 9.89 -3.45
CA LEU A 280 20.67 8.67 -2.65
C LEU A 280 20.55 7.42 -3.56
N HIS A 281 21.33 7.42 -4.65
CA HIS A 281 21.19 6.47 -5.76
C HIS A 281 21.36 5.00 -5.36
N GLU A 282 22.25 4.68 -4.41
CA GLU A 282 22.43 3.31 -3.96
C GLU A 282 21.17 2.75 -3.28
N ILE A 283 20.51 3.56 -2.44
CA ILE A 283 19.26 3.14 -1.79
C ILE A 283 18.13 3.06 -2.83
N ALA A 284 18.07 4.02 -3.75
CA ALA A 284 17.12 3.98 -4.87
C ALA A 284 17.24 2.68 -5.67
N GLY A 285 18.48 2.28 -6.01
CA GLY A 285 18.77 1.03 -6.70
C GLY A 285 18.31 -0.21 -5.93
N TRP A 286 18.45 -0.23 -4.60
CA TRP A 286 17.92 -1.31 -3.77
C TRP A 286 16.38 -1.37 -3.78
N VAL A 287 15.70 -0.21 -3.77
CA VAL A 287 14.23 -0.14 -3.86
C VAL A 287 13.74 -0.68 -5.20
N GLU A 288 14.39 -0.27 -6.30
CA GLU A 288 14.05 -0.70 -7.67
C GLU A 288 14.31 -2.18 -7.94
N GLU A 289 15.18 -2.82 -7.14
CA GLU A 289 15.42 -4.26 -7.23
C GLU A 289 14.31 -5.11 -6.63
N ILE A 290 13.49 -4.57 -5.72
CA ILE A 290 12.47 -5.34 -4.97
C ILE A 290 11.58 -6.18 -5.90
N PRO A 291 10.92 -5.62 -6.94
CA PRO A 291 10.05 -6.43 -7.81
C PRO A 291 10.76 -7.62 -8.47
N LYS A 292 12.06 -7.46 -8.80
CA LYS A 292 12.90 -8.47 -9.46
C LYS A 292 13.32 -9.60 -8.51
N LEU A 293 13.22 -9.40 -7.19
CA LEU A 293 13.54 -10.45 -6.21
C LEU A 293 12.57 -11.63 -6.30
N SER A 294 11.36 -11.42 -6.82
CA SER A 294 10.37 -12.48 -7.03
C SER A 294 10.84 -13.59 -7.99
N GLU A 295 11.76 -13.28 -8.92
CA GLU A 295 12.32 -14.23 -9.88
C GLU A 295 13.26 -15.26 -9.22
N ARG A 296 13.73 -15.00 -8.00
CA ARG A 296 14.78 -15.80 -7.35
C ARG A 296 14.26 -17.04 -6.61
N CYS A 297 12.94 -17.27 -6.59
CA CYS A 297 12.27 -18.39 -5.90
C CYS A 297 12.62 -18.56 -4.40
N GLU A 298 13.28 -17.60 -3.77
CA GLU A 298 13.60 -17.60 -2.34
C GLU A 298 12.60 -16.72 -1.58
N SER A 299 11.97 -17.27 -0.55
CA SER A 299 11.03 -16.54 0.28
C SER A 299 11.74 -15.56 1.22
N GLY A 300 11.27 -14.32 1.32
CA GLY A 300 11.72 -13.35 2.32
C GLY A 300 12.77 -12.35 1.89
N LEU A 301 13.19 -12.40 0.62
CA LEU A 301 14.07 -11.39 0.04
C LEU A 301 13.43 -9.99 0.04
N ASP A 302 12.10 -9.90 -0.10
CA ASP A 302 11.36 -8.65 0.05
C ASP A 302 11.53 -8.04 1.45
N TRP A 303 11.48 -8.87 2.48
CA TRP A 303 11.73 -8.45 3.85
C TRP A 303 13.17 -8.02 4.09
N GLU A 304 14.14 -8.79 3.60
CA GLU A 304 15.57 -8.43 3.68
C GLU A 304 15.82 -7.06 3.02
N ALA A 305 15.25 -6.81 1.85
CA ALA A 305 15.34 -5.53 1.16
C ALA A 305 14.68 -4.38 1.95
N ILE A 306 13.48 -4.58 2.50
CA ILE A 306 12.82 -3.58 3.36
C ILE A 306 13.72 -3.18 4.53
N VAL A 307 14.30 -4.16 5.23
CA VAL A 307 15.14 -3.90 6.41
C VAL A 307 16.45 -3.22 6.00
N LEU A 308 17.06 -3.60 4.87
CA LEU A 308 18.25 -2.93 4.33
C LEU A 308 17.97 -1.46 3.98
N ILE A 309 16.83 -1.16 3.35
CA ILE A 309 16.40 0.21 3.06
C ILE A 309 16.22 0.99 4.36
N ALA A 310 15.53 0.42 5.36
CA ALA A 310 15.35 1.04 6.65
C ALA A 310 16.69 1.35 7.33
N LEU A 311 17.61 0.39 7.41
CA LEU A 311 18.96 0.61 7.97
C LEU A 311 19.66 1.76 7.27
N SER A 312 19.66 1.74 5.95
CA SER A 312 20.42 2.68 5.15
C SER A 312 19.88 4.10 5.31
N LEU A 313 18.55 4.25 5.33
CA LEU A 313 17.91 5.53 5.61
C LEU A 313 18.13 6.00 7.06
N ARG A 314 18.17 5.09 8.05
CA ARG A 314 18.53 5.43 9.44
C ARG A 314 19.98 5.91 9.55
N CYS A 315 20.91 5.29 8.81
CA CYS A 315 22.30 5.76 8.73
C CYS A 315 22.39 7.15 8.08
N VAL A 316 21.63 7.42 7.02
CA VAL A 316 21.52 8.78 6.44
C VAL A 316 20.90 9.76 7.45
N GLN A 317 19.89 9.34 8.20
CA GLN A 317 19.26 10.16 9.23
C GLN A 317 20.23 10.55 10.36
N ALA A 318 21.17 9.67 10.71
CA ALA A 318 22.23 9.94 11.68
C ALA A 318 23.15 11.09 11.25
N LYS A 319 23.36 11.28 9.93
CA LYS A 319 24.08 12.44 9.39
C LYS A 319 23.40 13.76 9.74
N TYR A 320 22.10 13.75 10.02
CA TYR A 320 21.30 14.93 10.37
C TYR A 320 21.01 15.04 11.87
N GLY A 321 21.76 14.31 12.70
CA GLY A 321 21.71 14.43 14.16
C GLY A 321 20.66 13.57 14.84
N PHE A 322 19.94 12.71 14.10
CA PHE A 322 19.03 11.73 14.69
C PHE A 322 19.61 10.32 14.57
N VAL A 323 20.03 9.75 15.70
CA VAL A 323 20.57 8.39 15.78
C VAL A 323 19.54 7.47 16.40
N HIS A 324 19.10 6.47 15.66
CA HIS A 324 18.19 5.45 16.19
C HIS A 324 18.92 4.50 17.13
N GLU A 325 18.30 4.11 18.25
CA GLU A 325 18.90 3.27 19.29
C GLU A 325 19.45 1.94 18.74
N LEU A 326 18.72 1.31 17.82
CA LEU A 326 19.13 0.05 17.18
C LEU A 326 20.38 0.13 16.28
N LEU A 327 20.84 1.34 15.92
CA LEU A 327 22.16 1.46 15.27
C LEU A 327 23.29 1.19 16.28
N SER A 328 23.00 1.34 17.58
CA SER A 328 23.90 1.12 18.71
C SER A 328 25.28 1.76 18.51
N LEU A 329 25.24 3.02 18.04
CA LEU A 329 26.41 3.85 17.86
C LEU A 329 26.82 4.44 19.22
N PRO A 330 28.12 4.72 19.45
CA PRO A 330 28.54 5.42 20.66
C PRO A 330 27.93 6.82 20.73
N GLU A 331 27.79 7.37 21.94
CA GLU A 331 27.42 8.78 22.10
C GLU A 331 28.53 9.67 21.51
N THR A 332 28.31 10.21 20.32
CA THR A 332 29.34 10.97 19.59
C THR A 332 28.79 12.24 18.95
N GLU A 333 29.72 13.01 18.39
CA GLU A 333 29.43 14.07 17.42
C GLU A 333 28.59 13.55 16.24
N GLN A 334 27.94 14.49 15.55
CA GLN A 334 27.14 14.26 14.35
C GLN A 334 27.96 13.52 13.28
N VAL A 335 27.38 12.45 12.72
CA VAL A 335 27.96 11.69 11.60
C VAL A 335 28.14 12.61 10.40
N LYS A 336 29.33 12.60 9.79
CA LYS A 336 29.67 13.42 8.62
C LYS A 336 29.59 12.64 7.33
N GLY A 337 30.02 11.38 7.34
CA GLY A 337 30.02 10.48 6.18
C GLY A 337 29.03 9.33 6.30
N VAL A 338 28.32 9.03 5.22
CA VAL A 338 27.52 7.80 5.08
C VAL A 338 27.89 7.16 3.75
N PHE A 339 28.33 5.90 3.80
CA PHE A 339 28.76 5.14 2.62
C PHE A 339 27.89 3.89 2.48
N LEU A 340 27.45 3.60 1.27
CA LEU A 340 26.52 2.51 0.98
C LEU A 340 27.15 1.64 -0.11
N HIS A 341 27.39 0.36 0.18
CA HIS A 341 28.07 -0.51 -0.77
C HIS A 341 27.46 -1.90 -0.87
N LYS A 342 27.37 -2.39 -2.10
CA LYS A 342 27.25 -3.81 -2.39
C LYS A 342 28.65 -4.44 -2.34
N VAL A 343 28.84 -5.44 -1.48
CA VAL A 343 30.13 -6.13 -1.36
C VAL A 343 30.23 -7.32 -2.33
N PRO A 344 31.41 -7.58 -2.92
CA PRO A 344 31.64 -8.71 -3.82
C PRO A 344 31.60 -10.04 -3.06
N GLN A 345 30.64 -10.91 -3.41
CA GLN A 345 30.43 -12.19 -2.71
C GLN A 345 31.60 -13.17 -2.88
N GLU A 346 32.31 -13.07 -4.00
CA GLU A 346 33.49 -13.87 -4.30
C GLU A 346 34.62 -13.66 -3.27
N HIS A 347 34.62 -12.50 -2.60
CA HIS A 347 35.65 -12.09 -1.65
C HIS A 347 35.12 -11.84 -0.23
N CYS A 348 33.82 -11.64 -0.05
CA CYS A 348 33.20 -11.32 1.24
C CYS A 348 32.22 -12.41 1.67
N LYS A 349 32.72 -13.48 2.30
CA LYS A 349 31.89 -14.62 2.74
C LYS A 349 31.55 -14.59 4.22
N THR A 350 32.37 -13.90 5.00
CA THR A 350 32.26 -13.75 6.45
C THR A 350 32.21 -12.28 6.85
N PRO A 351 31.73 -11.95 8.07
CA PRO A 351 31.80 -10.59 8.59
C PRO A 351 33.21 -9.99 8.61
N ASP A 352 34.22 -10.82 8.93
CA ASP A 352 35.62 -10.38 8.94
C ASP A 352 36.13 -10.02 7.54
N ASP A 353 35.73 -10.77 6.51
CA ASP A 353 36.05 -10.45 5.12
C ASP A 353 35.48 -9.09 4.71
N MET A 354 34.23 -8.80 5.10
CA MET A 354 33.57 -7.52 4.82
C MET A 354 34.29 -6.35 5.51
N VAL A 355 34.71 -6.55 6.76
CA VAL A 355 35.52 -5.56 7.49
C VAL A 355 36.88 -5.34 6.82
N ALA A 356 37.57 -6.42 6.44
CA ALA A 356 38.86 -6.34 5.76
C ALA A 356 38.74 -5.64 4.40
N TRP A 357 37.68 -5.93 3.65
CA TRP A 357 37.35 -5.28 2.39
C TRP A 357 37.08 -3.79 2.56
N TRP A 358 36.36 -3.39 3.61
CA TRP A 358 36.10 -1.98 3.90
C TRP A 358 37.39 -1.21 4.27
N LYS A 359 38.26 -1.80 5.10
CA LYS A 359 39.53 -1.18 5.53
C LYS A 359 40.41 -0.71 4.37
N GLN A 360 40.33 -1.37 3.22
CA GLN A 360 41.15 -1.08 2.04
C GLN A 360 40.76 0.21 1.31
N ARG A 361 39.58 0.78 1.58
CA ARG A 361 39.04 1.91 0.79
C ARG A 361 39.59 3.27 1.19
N GLY A 362 40.06 3.42 2.43
CA GLY A 362 40.47 4.70 2.98
C GLY A 362 39.31 5.70 3.06
N VAL A 363 39.13 6.34 4.21
CA VAL A 363 38.15 7.42 4.34
C VAL A 363 38.87 8.70 4.69
N SER A 364 38.57 9.78 3.96
CA SER A 364 39.16 11.09 4.21
C SER A 364 38.80 11.59 5.62
N SER A 365 39.74 12.22 6.30
CA SER A 365 39.59 12.63 7.70
C SER A 365 38.47 13.66 7.93
N ASN A 366 38.14 14.46 6.91
CA ASN A 366 37.04 15.42 6.96
C ASN A 366 35.63 14.76 6.96
N LEU A 367 35.53 13.47 6.65
CA LEU A 367 34.28 12.71 6.64
C LEU A 367 34.07 11.89 7.93
N LEU A 368 34.97 12.01 8.92
CA LEU A 368 34.86 11.37 10.23
C LEU A 368 34.08 12.25 11.23
N PRO A 369 33.15 11.71 12.03
CA PRO A 369 32.73 10.30 12.09
C PRO A 369 31.94 9.83 10.86
N TYR A 370 32.06 8.54 10.49
CA TYR A 370 31.27 7.97 9.39
C TYR A 370 30.54 6.67 9.76
N ILE A 371 29.53 6.33 8.96
CA ILE A 371 28.90 5.00 8.91
C ILE A 371 29.03 4.43 7.50
N ALA A 372 29.44 3.17 7.37
CA ALA A 372 29.45 2.43 6.11
C ALA A 372 28.50 1.25 6.20
N VAL A 373 27.46 1.21 5.35
CA VAL A 373 26.53 0.08 5.22
C VAL A 373 27.02 -0.84 4.10
N LEU A 374 27.22 -2.10 4.43
CA LEU A 374 27.74 -3.13 3.57
C LEU A 374 26.65 -4.19 3.37
N SER A 375 26.10 -4.25 2.17
CA SER A 375 25.16 -5.29 1.76
C SER A 375 25.91 -6.34 0.93
N PRO A 376 26.02 -7.60 1.37
CA PRO A 376 26.27 -8.66 0.41
C PRO A 376 25.14 -8.62 -0.61
N ASN A 377 25.44 -8.77 -1.91
CA ASN A 377 24.38 -9.08 -2.88
C ASN A 377 23.58 -10.26 -2.30
N TYR A 378 22.26 -10.29 -2.46
CA TYR A 378 21.32 -11.17 -1.74
C TYR A 378 21.56 -12.69 -1.90
N ALA A 379 22.69 -13.24 -1.42
CA ALA A 379 23.00 -14.66 -1.36
C ALA A 379 23.91 -14.96 -0.17
N LYS A 380 23.39 -15.80 0.75
CA LYS A 380 24.05 -16.68 1.72
C LYS A 380 25.45 -16.27 2.22
N THR A 381 25.64 -15.03 2.68
CA THR A 381 26.59 -14.79 3.76
C THR A 381 26.12 -15.62 4.95
N THR A 382 26.99 -16.47 5.47
CA THR A 382 26.60 -17.57 6.39
C THR A 382 26.01 -17.07 7.72
N ILE A 383 26.19 -15.80 8.05
CA ILE A 383 25.92 -15.25 9.38
C ILE A 383 25.01 -14.02 9.36
N CYS A 384 25.15 -13.09 8.41
CA CYS A 384 24.43 -11.81 8.40
C CYS A 384 23.98 -11.39 7.00
N ASP A 385 22.83 -10.74 6.90
CA ASP A 385 22.24 -10.30 5.63
C ASP A 385 22.70 -8.87 5.25
N ALA A 386 23.15 -8.08 6.23
CA ALA A 386 23.85 -6.82 6.01
C ALA A 386 24.71 -6.44 7.23
N MET A 387 25.67 -5.53 7.05
CA MET A 387 26.53 -5.00 8.11
C MET A 387 26.61 -3.49 8.04
N TRP A 388 26.90 -2.86 9.18
CA TRP A 388 27.35 -1.48 9.19
C TRP A 388 28.56 -1.30 10.09
N ILE A 389 29.48 -0.44 9.64
CA ILE A 389 30.74 -0.12 10.31
C ILE A 389 30.71 1.36 10.65
N TYR A 390 30.96 1.68 11.91
CA TYR A 390 31.14 3.05 12.36
C TYR A 390 32.59 3.27 12.80
N GLN A 391 33.12 4.46 12.47
CA GLN A 391 34.42 4.91 12.93
C GLN A 391 34.34 6.39 13.30
N GLN A 392 34.80 6.71 14.51
CA GLN A 392 34.72 8.07 15.07
C GLN A 392 35.83 8.97 14.54
N ASP A 393 37.07 8.47 14.58
CA ASP A 393 38.27 9.13 14.09
C ASP A 393 39.26 8.09 13.51
N SER A 394 40.33 8.54 12.89
CA SER A 394 41.28 7.67 12.18
C SER A 394 42.05 6.71 13.10
N THR A 395 42.05 6.97 14.41
CA THR A 395 42.72 6.17 15.44
C THR A 395 41.76 5.25 16.20
N SER A 396 40.47 5.56 16.17
CA SER A 396 39.42 4.78 16.82
C SER A 396 39.25 3.39 16.18
N ASN A 397 38.97 2.39 17.02
CA ASN A 397 38.59 1.06 16.56
C ASN A 397 37.23 1.10 15.85
N TYR A 398 37.04 0.17 14.91
CA TYR A 398 35.75 0.02 14.24
C TYR A 398 34.70 -0.50 15.19
N VAL A 399 33.55 0.17 15.20
CA VAL A 399 32.33 -0.35 15.80
C VAL A 399 31.60 -1.12 14.70
N VAL A 400 31.66 -2.44 14.77
CA VAL A 400 31.07 -3.32 13.76
C VAL A 400 29.74 -3.86 14.27
N ARG A 401 28.74 -3.75 13.41
CA ARG A 401 27.40 -4.26 13.63
C ARG A 401 26.94 -5.05 12.42
N ALA A 402 26.09 -6.03 12.67
CA ALA A 402 25.49 -6.85 11.64
C ALA A 402 24.00 -6.97 11.88
N MET A 403 23.23 -7.26 10.83
CA MET A 403 21.86 -7.70 10.96
C MET A 403 21.66 -9.06 10.31
N GLN A 404 20.68 -9.78 10.80
CA GLN A 404 20.08 -10.90 10.10
C GLN A 404 18.58 -10.71 10.07
N SER A 405 18.01 -10.72 8.86
CA SER A 405 16.62 -10.47 8.56
C SER A 405 15.97 -11.79 8.17
N LYS A 406 15.30 -12.46 9.10
CA LYS A 406 14.66 -13.76 8.84
C LYS A 406 13.14 -13.66 8.85
N LEU A 407 12.52 -14.22 7.80
CA LEU A 407 11.10 -14.54 7.81
C LEU A 407 10.89 -15.84 8.59
N GLY A 408 10.18 -15.77 9.72
CA GLY A 408 9.76 -16.96 10.47
C GLY A 408 10.67 -17.36 11.63
N ARG A 409 10.74 -18.67 11.90
CA ARG A 409 11.26 -19.25 13.15
C ARG A 409 12.77 -19.46 13.18
N GLU A 410 13.46 -19.17 12.10
CA GLU A 410 14.91 -19.34 12.01
C GLU A 410 15.66 -18.37 12.90
N LEU A 411 16.72 -18.88 13.52
CA LEU A 411 17.60 -18.13 14.39
C LEU A 411 19.03 -18.22 13.87
N PRO A 412 19.89 -17.29 14.30
CA PRO A 412 21.31 -17.37 13.98
C PRO A 412 21.88 -18.75 14.33
N THR A 413 22.55 -19.35 13.34
CA THR A 413 23.13 -20.69 13.45
C THR A 413 24.49 -20.67 14.16
N SER A 414 25.14 -19.50 14.21
CA SER A 414 26.42 -19.25 14.87
C SER A 414 26.38 -18.04 15.80
N ASP A 415 27.32 -17.97 16.73
CA ASP A 415 27.59 -16.76 17.51
C ASP A 415 28.17 -15.66 16.59
N MET A 416 28.06 -14.40 17.02
CA MET A 416 28.76 -13.31 16.32
C MET A 416 30.27 -13.37 16.62
N PRO A 417 31.13 -12.95 15.67
CA PRO A 417 32.57 -12.80 15.94
C PRO A 417 32.84 -11.85 17.10
N ASP A 418 33.94 -12.08 17.82
CA ASP A 418 34.35 -11.27 18.97
C ASP A 418 34.47 -9.78 18.60
N GLY A 419 33.91 -8.91 19.43
CA GLY A 419 33.90 -7.46 19.20
C GLY A 419 32.82 -6.97 18.24
N MET A 420 32.00 -7.86 17.69
CA MET A 420 30.84 -7.50 16.85
C MET A 420 29.53 -7.70 17.61
N LEU A 421 28.50 -6.96 17.21
CA LEU A 421 27.14 -7.09 17.72
C LEU A 421 26.19 -7.34 16.55
N GLY A 422 25.42 -8.42 16.63
CA GLY A 422 24.43 -8.81 15.63
C GLY A 422 23.03 -8.42 16.09
N LEU A 423 22.22 -7.89 15.19
CA LEU A 423 20.82 -7.57 15.41
C LEU A 423 19.95 -8.56 14.64
N LEU A 424 19.12 -9.32 15.35
CA LEU A 424 18.15 -10.19 14.69
C LEU A 424 16.84 -9.41 14.43
N VAL A 425 16.53 -9.20 13.16
CA VAL A 425 15.32 -8.50 12.69
C VAL A 425 14.31 -9.52 12.16
N ARG A 426 13.20 -9.70 12.87
CA ARG A 426 12.19 -10.74 12.55
C ARG A 426 10.82 -10.14 12.30
N GLY A 427 10.03 -10.83 11.48
CA GLY A 427 8.58 -10.73 11.47
C GLY A 427 7.92 -11.48 12.64
N ASN A 428 6.58 -11.45 12.72
CA ASN A 428 5.83 -12.22 13.70
C ASN A 428 5.88 -13.74 13.36
N ALA A 429 6.73 -14.50 14.06
CA ALA A 429 6.78 -15.96 13.98
C ALA A 429 6.15 -16.58 15.24
N PRO A 430 5.27 -17.60 15.14
CA PRO A 430 4.61 -18.15 16.32
C PRO A 430 5.63 -18.84 17.24
N ALA A 431 5.59 -18.52 18.53
CA ALA A 431 6.37 -19.19 19.57
C ALA A 431 6.03 -20.69 19.58
N LYS A 432 7.01 -21.56 19.33
CA LYS A 432 6.89 -23.00 19.65
C LYS A 432 7.46 -23.25 21.04
N ASN A 433 6.94 -24.28 21.71
CA ASN A 433 7.22 -24.75 23.07
C ASN A 433 8.69 -25.12 23.41
N ARG A 434 9.67 -24.80 22.57
CA ARG A 434 11.09 -24.97 22.89
C ARG A 434 11.73 -23.59 22.94
N GLN A 435 12.23 -23.21 24.13
CA GLN A 435 13.03 -22.01 24.28
C GLN A 435 14.22 -22.11 23.31
N PRO A 436 14.33 -21.21 22.33
CA PRO A 436 15.47 -21.20 21.46
C PRO A 436 16.75 -20.90 22.25
N ARG A 437 17.86 -21.54 21.88
CA ARG A 437 19.18 -21.21 22.43
C ARG A 437 19.59 -19.85 21.89
N LEU A 438 19.66 -18.85 22.77
CA LEU A 438 20.21 -17.53 22.44
C LEU A 438 21.70 -17.69 22.12
N ARG A 439 22.15 -17.00 21.07
CA ARG A 439 23.54 -16.99 20.60
C ARG A 439 24.28 -15.81 21.19
N ASN A 440 25.57 -15.98 21.46
CA ASN A 440 26.40 -14.92 22.01
C ASN A 440 26.61 -13.82 20.96
N GLY A 441 26.60 -12.57 21.41
CA GLY A 441 26.78 -11.39 20.56
C GLY A 441 25.57 -11.03 19.68
N TRP A 442 24.40 -11.62 19.91
CA TRP A 442 23.15 -11.28 19.22
C TRP A 442 22.16 -10.55 20.13
N GLU A 443 21.56 -9.47 19.62
CA GLU A 443 20.40 -8.80 20.23
C GLU A 443 19.10 -9.27 19.57
N TYR A 444 18.12 -9.56 20.42
CA TYR A 444 16.79 -10.05 20.04
C TYR A 444 15.77 -8.97 20.36
N LYS A 445 15.36 -8.20 19.35
CA LYS A 445 14.44 -7.08 19.54
C LYS A 445 12.98 -7.50 19.39
N THR A 446 12.10 -6.75 20.04
CA THR A 446 10.66 -6.98 19.98
C THR A 446 10.08 -6.51 18.65
N ALA A 447 8.87 -6.96 18.31
CA ALA A 447 8.17 -6.45 17.14
C ALA A 447 7.93 -4.93 17.20
N ALA A 448 7.77 -4.37 18.40
CA ALA A 448 7.63 -2.94 18.60
C ALA A 448 8.93 -2.20 18.22
N ASP A 449 10.07 -2.68 18.72
CA ASP A 449 11.39 -2.10 18.41
C ASP A 449 11.69 -2.15 16.91
N ILE A 450 11.35 -3.27 16.24
CA ILE A 450 11.56 -3.39 14.79
C ILE A 450 10.62 -2.45 14.02
N ARG A 451 9.36 -2.32 14.42
CA ARG A 451 8.42 -1.39 13.78
C ARG A 451 8.85 0.06 13.96
N ASP A 452 9.39 0.40 15.13
CA ASP A 452 9.98 1.73 15.38
C ASP A 452 11.19 1.95 14.46
N PHE A 453 12.08 0.98 14.35
CA PHE A 453 13.24 1.05 13.45
C PHE A 453 12.84 1.26 11.98
N LEU A 454 11.85 0.51 11.50
CA LEU A 454 11.27 0.67 10.17
C LEU A 454 10.61 2.05 9.96
N GLY A 455 10.05 2.62 11.04
CA GLY A 455 9.27 3.84 11.02
C GLY A 455 7.93 3.71 10.30
N ALA A 456 7.16 4.80 10.28
CA ALA A 456 5.78 4.82 9.81
C ALA A 456 5.61 4.28 8.38
N SER A 457 6.51 4.65 7.46
CA SER A 457 6.40 4.28 6.05
C SER A 457 6.56 2.78 5.80
N LEU A 458 7.51 2.14 6.49
CA LEU A 458 7.80 0.70 6.29
C LEU A 458 7.12 -0.19 7.33
N SER A 459 6.69 0.33 8.48
CA SER A 459 6.05 -0.47 9.53
C SER A 459 4.75 -1.14 9.08
N ALA A 460 4.03 -0.58 8.10
CA ALA A 460 2.85 -1.21 7.50
C ALA A 460 3.19 -2.47 6.68
N LEU A 461 4.45 -2.58 6.23
CA LEU A 461 4.98 -3.73 5.51
C LEU A 461 5.57 -4.79 6.45
N TYR A 462 5.67 -4.48 7.75
CA TYR A 462 6.04 -5.45 8.77
C TYR A 462 5.16 -6.70 8.63
N PRO A 463 5.74 -7.90 8.53
CA PRO A 463 4.99 -9.15 8.45
C PRO A 463 4.05 -9.30 9.66
N ALA A 464 2.75 -9.05 9.49
CA ALA A 464 1.73 -9.50 10.44
C ALA A 464 1.72 -11.03 10.46
N ASP A 465 1.37 -11.67 11.59
CA ASP A 465 1.36 -13.13 11.75
C ASP A 465 0.92 -13.83 10.46
N TRP A 466 1.89 -14.42 9.74
CA TRP A 466 1.57 -15.09 8.49
C TRP A 466 0.68 -16.29 8.83
N PRO A 467 -0.35 -16.61 8.02
CA PRO A 467 -1.00 -17.89 8.15
C PRO A 467 0.09 -18.95 8.10
N VAL A 468 0.07 -19.85 9.09
CA VAL A 468 0.88 -21.06 9.05
C VAL A 468 0.61 -21.65 7.68
N ALA A 469 1.64 -21.77 6.83
CA ALA A 469 1.49 -22.48 5.58
C ALA A 469 0.94 -23.87 5.95
N ASP A 470 -0.31 -24.14 5.58
CA ASP A 470 -0.89 -25.45 5.74
C ASP A 470 -0.08 -26.39 4.83
N GLY A 471 0.69 -27.27 5.46
CA GLY A 471 1.37 -28.37 4.78
C GLY A 471 2.81 -28.08 4.38
N SER A 472 3.73 -28.57 5.22
CA SER A 472 4.95 -29.26 4.78
C SER A 472 5.23 -30.39 5.75
#